data_AF-A0A1F7PEY7-F1
#
_entry.id   AF-A0A1F7PEY7-F1
#
_cell.length_a   1.000
_cell.length_b   1.000
_cell.length_c   1.000
_cell.angle_alpha   90.00
_cell.angle_beta   90.00
_cell.angle_gamma   90.00
#
_symmetry.space_group_name_H-M   'P 1'
#
loop_
_entity.id
_entity.type
_entity.pdbx_description
1 polymer ?
#
loop_
_entity_poly.entity_id
_entity_poly.type
_entity_poly.pdbx_seq_one_letter_code
_entity_poly.pdbx_strand_id
1 'polypeptide(L)'
;TRRSFAEVTQDLLEEALRMRQCPGIYFADESLGREAKVAGTGLGVWEVIRDYQAFKGNERTLARTLPHLGAAGLKSALLYYRRYADEIDDAIADNALPFEVLDARYPGLMRRE
;
A
#
# COMPACT_ATOMS: atom_id res chain seq x y z
N THR A 1 4.09 -9.00 21.49
CA THR A 1 3.43 -8.38 22.66
C THR A 1 1.93 -8.44 22.46
N ARG A 2 1.14 -8.83 23.47
CA ARG A 2 -0.33 -8.87 23.33
C ARG A 2 -0.86 -7.44 23.34
N ARG A 3 -1.45 -6.99 22.23
CA ARG A 3 -2.14 -5.68 22.16
C ARG A 3 -3.28 -5.63 23.16
N SER A 4 -3.51 -4.47 23.77
CA SER A 4 -4.64 -4.29 24.68
C SER A 4 -5.95 -4.25 23.90
N PHE A 5 -7.07 -4.59 24.55
CA PHE A 5 -8.39 -4.47 23.93
C PHE A 5 -8.70 -3.04 23.48
N ALA A 6 -8.25 -2.05 24.26
CA ALA A 6 -8.45 -0.63 23.96
C ALA A 6 -7.69 -0.22 22.70
N GLU A 7 -6.43 -0.63 22.55
CA GLU A 7 -5.62 -0.39 21.34
C GLU A 7 -6.31 -0.96 20.10
N VAL A 8 -6.69 -2.24 20.14
CA VAL A 8 -7.36 -2.90 19.01
C VAL A 8 -8.69 -2.22 18.66
N THR A 9 -9.45 -1.78 19.66
CA THR A 9 -10.72 -1.09 19.43
C THR A 9 -10.50 0.28 18.76
N GLN A 10 -9.46 1.00 19.17
CA GLN A 10 -9.12 2.30 18.57
C GLN A 10 -8.69 2.13 17.10
N ASP A 11 -7.81 1.17 16.82
CA ASP A 11 -7.37 0.85 15.46
C ASP A 11 -8.56 0.52 14.56
N LEU A 12 -9.44 -0.37 15.01
CA LEU A 12 -10.63 -0.77 14.25
C LEU A 12 -11.60 0.39 14.00
N LEU A 13 -11.77 1.28 14.99
CA LEU A 13 -12.62 2.46 14.84
C LEU A 13 -12.03 3.44 13.82
N GLU A 14 -10.72 3.68 13.90
CA GLU A 14 -10.02 4.54 12.95
C GLU A 14 -10.13 3.98 11.53
N GLU A 15 -9.82 2.70 11.33
CA GLU A 15 -9.95 2.01 10.05
C GLU A 15 -11.38 2.12 9.49
N ALA A 16 -12.40 1.93 10.32
CA ALA A 16 -13.79 2.07 9.90
C ALA A 16 -14.12 3.48 9.42
N LEU A 17 -13.62 4.52 10.10
CA LEU A 17 -13.79 5.91 9.67
C LEU A 17 -13.06 6.18 8.35
N ARG A 18 -11.84 5.65 8.18
CA ARG A 18 -11.05 5.79 6.96
C ARG A 18 -11.73 5.10 5.77
N MET A 19 -12.23 3.88 5.94
CA MET A 19 -13.00 3.15 4.92
C MET A 19 -14.28 3.88 4.51
N ARG A 20 -14.97 4.52 5.47
CA ARG A 20 -16.15 5.36 5.16
C ARG A 20 -15.79 6.58 4.30
N GLN A 21 -14.62 7.16 4.51
CA GLN A 21 -14.15 8.33 3.76
C GLN A 21 -13.52 7.97 2.40
N CYS A 22 -13.02 6.75 2.25
CA CYS A 22 -12.34 6.25 1.06
C CYS A 22 -12.99 4.95 0.57
N PRO A 23 -14.13 5.04 -0.13
CA PRO A 23 -14.80 3.86 -0.67
C PRO A 23 -13.86 3.04 -1.57
N GLY A 24 -13.92 1.70 -1.45
CA GLY A 24 -13.05 0.79 -2.19
C GLY A 24 -11.69 0.54 -1.53
N ILE A 25 -11.44 1.10 -0.34
CA ILE A 25 -10.30 0.75 0.51
C ILE A 25 -10.76 -0.17 1.64
N TYR A 26 -9.93 -1.15 1.98
CA TYR A 26 -10.06 -1.98 3.18
C TYR A 26 -8.71 -2.12 3.87
N PHE A 27 -8.69 -2.59 5.11
CA PHE A 27 -7.45 -2.84 5.85
C PHE A 27 -7.24 -4.34 6.06
N ALA A 28 -6.01 -4.81 5.85
CA ALA A 28 -5.63 -6.20 6.04
C ALA A 28 -4.33 -6.31 6.87
N ASP A 29 -4.11 -7.49 7.46
CA ASP A 29 -2.85 -7.80 8.13
C ASP A 29 -1.80 -8.16 7.07
N GLU A 30 -0.67 -7.46 7.12
CA GLU A 30 0.53 -7.69 6.31
C GLU A 30 1.74 -7.90 7.22
N SER A 31 2.88 -8.27 6.63
CA SER A 31 4.10 -8.61 7.38
C SER A 31 4.58 -7.51 8.33
N LEU A 32 4.31 -6.24 8.00
CA LEU A 32 4.71 -5.07 8.77
C LEU A 32 3.57 -4.46 9.61
N GLY A 33 2.37 -5.02 9.55
CA GLY A 33 1.21 -4.53 10.32
C GLY A 33 -0.04 -4.38 9.47
N ARG A 34 -0.95 -3.51 9.93
CA ARG A 34 -2.19 -3.20 9.21
C ARG A 34 -1.89 -2.31 8.01
N GLU A 35 -2.32 -2.73 6.82
CA GLU A 35 -2.09 -1.99 5.58
C GLU A 35 -3.41 -1.63 4.90
N ALA A 36 -3.51 -0.41 4.37
CA ALA A 36 -4.60 0.00 3.50
C ALA A 36 -4.45 -0.63 2.11
N LYS A 37 -5.49 -1.32 1.63
CA LYS A 37 -5.49 -2.08 0.39
C LYS A 37 -6.68 -1.73 -0.50
N VAL A 38 -6.49 -1.88 -1.81
CA VAL A 38 -7.55 -1.64 -2.80
C VAL A 38 -8.43 -2.88 -2.94
N ALA A 39 -9.74 -2.72 -2.71
CA ALA A 39 -10.69 -3.81 -2.71
C ALA A 39 -10.73 -4.55 -4.05
N GLY A 40 -10.71 -5.89 -3.98
CA GLY A 40 -10.79 -6.77 -5.16
C GLY A 40 -9.46 -6.99 -5.88
N THR A 41 -8.35 -6.39 -5.43
CA THR A 41 -7.04 -6.52 -6.09
C THR A 41 -5.99 -7.18 -5.20
N GLY A 42 -6.11 -7.04 -3.88
CA GLY A 42 -5.06 -7.43 -2.94
C GLY A 42 -3.83 -6.52 -2.95
N LEU A 43 -3.84 -5.44 -3.73
CA LEU A 43 -2.74 -4.47 -3.81
C LEU A 43 -2.82 -3.50 -2.62
N GLY A 44 -1.67 -3.23 -2.02
CA GLY A 44 -1.49 -2.12 -1.10
C GLY A 44 -1.71 -0.79 -1.81
N VAL A 45 -2.28 0.19 -1.11
CA VAL A 45 -2.42 1.55 -1.67
C VAL A 45 -1.03 2.11 -2.03
N TRP A 46 -0.02 1.84 -1.20
CA TRP A 46 1.35 2.28 -1.45
C TRP A 46 1.93 1.70 -2.74
N GLU A 47 1.64 0.43 -3.08
CA GLU A 47 2.11 -0.19 -4.33
C GLU A 47 1.50 0.50 -5.55
N VAL A 48 0.20 0.80 -5.49
CA VAL A 48 -0.51 1.50 -6.56
C VAL A 48 0.05 2.91 -6.75
N ILE A 49 0.30 3.63 -5.65
CA ILE A 49 0.82 5.00 -5.70
C ILE A 49 2.27 5.03 -6.16
N ARG A 50 3.11 4.11 -5.68
CA ARG A 50 4.50 3.93 -6.16
C ARG A 50 4.54 3.79 -7.68
N ASP A 51 3.74 2.88 -8.24
CA ASP A 51 3.73 2.62 -9.68
C ASP A 51 3.12 3.81 -10.44
N TYR A 52 2.07 4.43 -9.91
CA TYR A 52 1.48 5.63 -10.50
C TYR A 52 2.48 6.79 -10.60
N GLN A 53 3.25 7.03 -9.54
CA GLN A 53 4.32 8.04 -9.50
C GLN A 53 5.48 7.67 -10.45
N ALA A 54 5.92 6.41 -10.45
CA ALA A 54 6.97 5.91 -11.34
C ALA A 54 6.60 6.08 -12.83
N PHE A 55 5.32 5.92 -13.17
CA PHE A 55 4.78 6.17 -14.50
C PHE A 55 4.37 7.62 -14.75
N LYS A 56 4.69 8.55 -13.85
CA LYS A 56 4.39 9.99 -13.96
C LYS A 56 2.90 10.25 -14.24
N GLY A 57 2.03 9.46 -13.62
CA GLY A 57 0.58 9.54 -13.78
C GLY A 57 0.02 8.96 -15.09
N ASN A 58 0.82 8.22 -15.88
CA ASN A 58 0.34 7.59 -17.10
C ASN A 58 -0.58 6.39 -16.80
N GLU A 59 -1.89 6.66 -16.75
CA GLU A 59 -2.91 5.66 -16.46
C GLU A 59 -2.96 4.50 -17.46
N ARG A 60 -2.61 4.72 -18.74
CA ARG A 60 -2.58 3.64 -19.73
C ARG A 60 -1.47 2.65 -19.45
N THR A 61 -0.29 3.14 -19.07
CA THR A 61 0.82 2.28 -18.67
C THR A 61 0.48 1.57 -17.36
N LEU A 62 -0.07 2.27 -16.38
CA LEU A 62 -0.49 1.67 -15.12
C LEU A 62 -1.53 0.56 -15.34
N ALA A 63 -2.55 0.78 -16.17
CA ALA A 63 -3.58 -0.21 -16.46
C ALA A 63 -3.04 -1.46 -17.15
N ARG A 64 -1.91 -1.36 -17.89
CA ARG A 64 -1.23 -2.52 -18.47
C ARG A 64 -0.40 -3.27 -17.43
N THR A 65 0.19 -2.56 -16.48
CA THR A 65 1.01 -3.15 -15.40
C THR A 65 0.14 -3.78 -14.30
N LEU A 66 -0.96 -3.12 -13.93
CA LEU A 66 -1.90 -3.52 -12.88
C LEU A 66 -3.31 -3.74 -13.48
N PRO A 67 -3.51 -4.76 -14.33
CA PRO A 67 -4.75 -4.95 -15.07
C PRO A 67 -5.98 -5.17 -14.18
N HIS A 68 -5.80 -5.70 -12.98
CA HIS A 68 -6.88 -5.94 -12.02
C HIS A 68 -7.28 -4.69 -11.23
N LEU A 69 -6.50 -3.60 -11.27
CA LEU A 69 -6.78 -2.38 -10.51
C LEU A 69 -8.07 -1.69 -10.98
N GLY A 70 -8.23 -1.59 -12.31
CA GLY A 70 -9.32 -0.84 -12.94
C GLY A 70 -9.34 0.66 -12.58
N ALA A 71 -10.18 1.42 -13.29
CA ALA A 71 -10.29 2.86 -13.06
C ALA A 71 -10.86 3.21 -11.67
N ALA A 72 -11.79 2.40 -11.17
CA ALA A 72 -12.37 2.59 -9.83
C ALA A 72 -11.34 2.38 -8.72
N GLY A 73 -10.53 1.32 -8.81
CA GLY A 73 -9.48 1.05 -7.84
C GLY A 73 -8.39 2.13 -7.82
N LEU A 74 -7.97 2.61 -9.00
CA LEU A 74 -7.05 3.75 -9.09
C LEU A 74 -7.63 5.00 -8.42
N LYS A 75 -8.90 5.30 -8.69
CA LYS A 75 -9.58 6.45 -8.08
C LYS A 75 -9.65 6.33 -6.55
N SER A 76 -9.92 5.13 -6.03
CA SER A 76 -9.91 4.86 -4.58
C SER A 76 -8.53 5.04 -3.96
N ALA A 77 -7.47 4.52 -4.62
CA ALA A 77 -6.09 4.68 -4.16
C ALA A 77 -5.67 6.16 -4.12
N LEU A 78 -5.93 6.92 -5.19
CA LEU A 78 -5.63 8.36 -5.24
C LEU A 78 -6.42 9.15 -4.19
N LEU A 79 -7.67 8.76 -3.94
CA LEU A 79 -8.52 9.38 -2.92
C LEU A 79 -7.98 9.16 -1.50
N TYR A 80 -7.46 7.96 -1.22
CA TYR A 80 -6.82 7.62 0.05
C TYR A 80 -5.50 8.37 0.20
N TYR A 81 -4.64 8.33 -0.83
CA TYR A 81 -3.35 9.00 -0.83
C TYR A 81 -3.47 10.50 -0.55
N ARG A 82 -4.46 11.18 -1.15
CA ARG A 82 -4.71 12.61 -0.89
C ARG A 82 -5.00 12.93 0.59
N ARG A 83 -5.48 11.97 1.38
CA ARG A 83 -5.81 12.15 2.81
C ARG A 83 -4.72 11.67 3.75
N TYR A 84 -4.00 10.62 3.35
CA TYR A 84 -3.02 9.92 4.18
C TYR A 84 -1.70 9.81 3.43
N ALA A 85 -1.21 10.93 2.88
CA ALA A 85 -0.03 10.95 2.02
C ALA A 85 1.22 10.48 2.78
N ASP A 86 1.44 11.02 3.98
CA ASP A 86 2.61 10.72 4.81
C ASP A 86 2.77 9.20 5.05
N GLU A 87 1.70 8.51 5.45
CA GLU A 87 1.71 7.04 5.66
C GLU A 87 2.11 6.28 4.39
N ILE A 88 1.63 6.73 3.23
CA ILE A 88 1.90 6.07 1.96
C ILE A 88 3.32 6.39 1.48
N ASP A 89 3.76 7.62 1.60
CA ASP A 89 5.11 8.04 1.22
C ASP A 89 6.16 7.35 2.13
N ASP A 90 5.89 7.22 3.43
CA ASP A 90 6.69 6.44 4.37
C ASP A 90 6.74 4.97 3.97
N ALA A 91 5.59 4.36 3.67
CA ALA A 91 5.55 2.97 3.20
C ALA A 91 6.31 2.76 1.88
N ILE A 92 6.23 3.72 0.95
CA ILE A 92 7.03 3.68 -0.30
C ILE A 92 8.52 3.76 0.03
N ALA A 93 8.93 4.68 0.91
CA ALA A 93 10.32 4.87 1.29
C ALA A 93 10.90 3.64 2.01
N ASP A 94 10.16 3.06 2.95
CA ASP A 94 10.56 1.86 3.69
C ASP A 94 10.75 0.64 2.78
N ASN A 95 10.02 0.60 1.66
CA ASN A 95 10.10 -0.46 0.66
C ASN A 95 11.02 -0.13 -0.53
N ALA A 96 11.73 1.00 -0.51
CA ALA A 96 12.57 1.45 -1.63
C ALA A 96 14.03 0.93 -1.57
N LEU A 97 14.32 -0.15 -0.84
CA LEU A 97 15.69 -0.61 -0.64
C LEU A 97 16.37 -1.04 -1.97
N PRO A 98 17.53 -0.46 -2.32
CA PRO A 98 18.31 -0.89 -3.47
C PRO A 98 18.76 -2.34 -3.34
N PHE A 99 18.96 -3.01 -4.47
CA PHE A 99 19.42 -4.40 -4.51
C PHE A 99 20.70 -4.62 -3.68
N GLU A 100 21.66 -3.70 -3.78
CA GLU A 100 22.93 -3.76 -3.06
C GLU A 100 22.72 -3.77 -1.54
N VAL A 101 21.73 -3.03 -1.06
CA VAL A 101 21.37 -2.96 0.36
C VAL A 101 20.63 -4.22 0.78
N LEU A 102 19.77 -4.77 -0.08
CA LEU A 102 19.06 -6.02 0.17
C LEU A 102 19.99 -7.23 0.22
N ASP A 103 20.96 -7.33 -0.71
CA ASP A 103 21.94 -8.41 -0.74
C ASP A 103 22.87 -8.37 0.49
N ALA A 104 23.31 -7.18 0.89
CA ALA A 104 24.10 -7.00 2.11
C ALA A 104 23.31 -7.36 3.39
N ARG A 105 22.02 -7.01 3.45
CA ARG A 105 21.17 -7.25 4.62
C ARG A 105 20.66 -8.68 4.71
N TYR A 106 20.44 -9.34 3.58
CA TYR A 106 19.91 -10.69 3.46
C TYR A 106 20.74 -11.53 2.46
N PRO A 107 22.00 -11.86 2.80
CA PRO A 107 22.89 -12.56 1.89
C PRO A 107 22.33 -13.93 1.52
N GLY A 108 22.22 -14.21 0.21
CA GLY A 108 21.71 -15.47 -0.33
C GLY A 108 20.19 -15.55 -0.50
N LEU A 109 19.43 -14.54 -0.09
CA LEU A 109 17.99 -14.44 -0.38
C LEU A 109 17.74 -14.09 -1.85
N MET A 110 18.58 -13.22 -2.41
CA MET A 110 18.50 -12.78 -3.80
C MET A 110 19.46 -13.62 -4.66
N ARG A 111 18.93 -14.44 -5.56
CA ARG A 111 19.75 -15.15 -6.57
C ARG A 111 19.90 -14.25 -7.79
N ARG A 112 21.14 -13.96 -8.19
CA ARG A 112 21.41 -13.35 -9.51
C ARG A 112 21.04 -14.37 -10.60
N GLU A 113 20.18 -13.97 -11.52
CA GLU A 113 20.03 -14.65 -12.83
C GLU A 113 21.03 -14.08 -13.85
#